data_AF-Q21CE6-F1
#
_entry.id   AF-Q21CE6-F1
#
_cell.length_a   1.000
_cell.length_b   1.000
_cell.length_c   1.000
_cell.angle_alpha   90.00
_cell.angle_beta   90.00
_cell.angle_gamma   90.00
#
_symmetry.space_group_name_H-M   'P 1'
#
loop_
_entity.id
_entity.type
_entity.pdbx_description
1 polymer ?
#
loop_
_entity_poly.entity_id
_entity_poly.type
_entity_poly.pdbx_seq_one_letter_code
_entity_poly.pdbx_strand_id
1 'polypeptide(L)'
;MRTMLAATLMMVFAAGSATAQMSPPATAGGKPKPVATVAIRPALQTPANTANAMAQAERTAIQSDLAWAGHYNGAINGEGSERMVAAIKAFQTDRGGKPTGVLNPQERGTLAEVAKKAKDNVGWKLVSDSVTGARLGLPLKLVPQQTSDANGAKWSSSTGTIQVLLSRRKEAEPSTAKLAAQEKTEPAGRKVEYSAVKPDFFVLSGLQGLKKFYVRGAFKDAEVRILTILYDQATEGTMEPVVIAMSSAFTPFPAGVQAAGPPPRKSVEYSTGVVVSADGAILADRQAVDGCQAIVVAGLGRAEKVAEDKAHDLALLRVYGAQGLAPLGLGGGAAKPSVELIGIADPQSQGGGSAASSVRAQIAPVAAGRDLALTPAPGLGFSGAAAVDAEGRFAGLALLKPVLFAGPANGAAPAQAMLVPAETVRGFLKDNAVATTAASAGDAKASVLRLICVRK
;
A
#
# COMPACT_ATOMS: atom_id res chain seq x y z
N MET A 1 53.01 40.79 -15.95
CA MET A 1 54.28 40.06 -16.14
C MET A 1 54.01 38.75 -16.90
N ARG A 2 55.06 38.17 -17.50
CA ARG A 2 55.28 36.77 -17.97
C ARG A 2 54.37 35.69 -17.32
N THR A 3 54.01 34.53 -17.90
CA THR A 3 54.22 33.80 -19.19
C THR A 3 53.15 32.66 -19.25
N MET A 4 52.96 31.75 -20.23
CA MET A 4 53.69 31.23 -21.41
C MET A 4 52.84 31.39 -22.72
N LEU A 5 53.20 31.04 -23.96
CA LEU A 5 54.11 30.06 -24.63
C LEU A 5 53.55 28.63 -24.82
N ALA A 6 53.72 28.06 -26.03
CA ALA A 6 53.00 26.89 -26.54
C ALA A 6 53.79 26.10 -27.62
N ALA A 7 53.22 24.94 -28.01
CA ALA A 7 53.45 24.18 -29.26
C ALA A 7 54.82 23.49 -29.52
N THR A 8 54.77 22.15 -29.52
CA THR A 8 55.25 21.22 -30.58
C THR A 8 56.73 21.21 -31.01
N LEU A 9 57.33 20.01 -31.04
CA LEU A 9 58.67 19.75 -31.60
C LEU A 9 58.63 18.64 -32.68
N MET A 10 59.56 18.68 -33.64
CA MET A 10 59.65 17.79 -34.82
C MET A 10 60.66 16.63 -34.66
N MET A 11 60.54 15.58 -35.49
CA MET A 11 61.47 15.16 -36.58
C MET A 11 61.13 13.71 -36.99
N VAL A 12 60.88 13.33 -38.26
CA VAL A 12 61.63 13.48 -39.54
C VAL A 12 62.81 12.50 -39.64
N PHE A 13 62.70 11.49 -40.52
CA PHE A 13 63.58 11.28 -41.70
C PHE A 13 63.11 10.06 -42.54
N ALA A 14 63.54 9.97 -43.80
CA ALA A 14 63.17 8.90 -44.72
C ALA A 14 64.33 8.53 -45.67
N ALA A 15 64.48 7.22 -45.93
CA ALA A 15 65.24 6.64 -47.04
C ALA A 15 64.81 5.16 -47.20
N GLY A 16 64.99 4.58 -48.38
CA GLY A 16 64.68 3.16 -48.62
C GLY A 16 65.59 2.56 -49.69
N SER A 17 65.83 1.26 -49.58
CA SER A 17 66.59 0.43 -50.53
C SER A 17 65.91 -0.94 -50.64
N ALA A 18 66.00 -1.58 -51.79
CA ALA A 18 65.41 -2.89 -52.04
C ALA A 18 66.41 -3.85 -52.70
N THR A 19 66.24 -5.16 -52.50
CA THR A 19 66.51 -6.23 -53.48
C THR A 19 66.09 -7.60 -52.93
N ALA A 20 65.71 -8.51 -53.86
CA ALA A 20 65.79 -9.97 -53.76
C ALA A 20 64.99 -10.73 -52.65
N GLN A 21 64.61 -12.00 -52.80
CA GLN A 21 64.11 -12.78 -53.96
C GLN A 21 63.69 -14.17 -53.45
N MET A 22 62.54 -14.73 -53.84
CA MET A 22 62.36 -16.19 -54.04
C MET A 22 60.98 -16.54 -54.61
N SER A 23 60.91 -17.63 -55.36
CA SER A 23 59.72 -18.12 -56.09
C SER A 23 59.01 -19.25 -55.32
N PRO A 24 57.72 -19.54 -55.61
CA PRO A 24 56.87 -20.34 -54.73
C PRO A 24 56.89 -21.86 -55.02
N PRO A 25 56.60 -22.71 -54.02
CA PRO A 25 56.11 -24.06 -54.23
C PRO A 25 54.60 -24.05 -54.53
N ALA A 26 54.14 -24.92 -55.44
CA ALA A 26 52.73 -25.16 -55.69
C ALA A 26 52.32 -26.53 -55.13
N THR A 27 51.16 -26.61 -54.49
CA THR A 27 50.61 -27.88 -53.96
C THR A 27 49.11 -28.00 -54.24
N ALA A 28 48.67 -29.24 -54.50
CA ALA A 28 47.36 -29.56 -55.09
C ALA A 28 46.15 -29.05 -54.30
N GLY A 29 45.09 -28.67 -55.03
CA GLY A 29 43.84 -28.21 -54.44
C GLY A 29 42.94 -29.35 -53.93
N GLY A 30 42.47 -29.23 -52.69
CA GLY A 30 41.32 -29.98 -52.18
C GLY A 30 40.14 -29.03 -51.94
N LYS A 31 38.97 -29.32 -52.51
CA LYS A 31 37.75 -28.54 -52.23
C LYS A 31 37.35 -28.73 -50.76
N PRO A 32 37.14 -27.66 -49.96
CA PRO A 32 36.63 -27.80 -48.60
C PRO A 32 35.29 -28.52 -48.60
N LYS A 33 35.22 -29.64 -47.86
CA LYS A 33 33.98 -30.40 -47.69
C LYS A 33 33.04 -29.57 -46.79
N PRO A 34 31.78 -29.29 -47.19
CA PRO A 34 30.88 -28.47 -46.37
C PRO A 34 30.66 -29.11 -45.00
N VAL A 35 31.13 -28.44 -43.94
CA VAL A 35 30.81 -28.83 -42.57
C VAL A 35 29.36 -28.41 -42.32
N ALA A 36 28.45 -29.39 -42.34
CA ALA A 36 27.06 -29.17 -42.02
C ALA A 36 26.92 -28.82 -40.54
N THR A 37 26.91 -27.52 -40.23
CA THR A 37 26.61 -27.00 -38.91
C THR A 37 25.14 -27.25 -38.59
N VAL A 38 24.86 -28.43 -38.02
CA VAL A 38 23.57 -28.73 -37.40
C VAL A 38 23.36 -27.71 -36.30
N ALA A 39 22.52 -26.71 -36.57
CA ALA A 39 22.16 -25.70 -35.60
C ALA A 39 21.44 -26.39 -34.43
N ILE A 40 22.15 -26.55 -33.30
CA ILE A 40 21.56 -26.97 -32.03
C ILE A 40 20.62 -25.86 -31.59
N ARG A 41 19.38 -25.91 -32.08
CA ARG A 41 18.30 -25.04 -31.62
C ARG A 41 18.13 -25.32 -30.12
N PRO A 42 18.20 -24.31 -29.24
CA PRO A 42 17.85 -24.49 -27.84
C PRO A 42 16.47 -25.15 -27.76
N ALA A 43 16.32 -26.15 -26.90
CA ALA A 43 15.05 -26.83 -26.71
C ALA A 43 13.96 -25.80 -26.40
N LEU A 44 12.85 -25.82 -27.15
CA LEU A 44 11.76 -24.88 -26.96
C LEU A 44 11.25 -25.00 -25.52
N GLN A 45 11.46 -23.95 -24.73
CA GLN A 45 10.99 -23.91 -23.35
C GLN A 45 9.47 -24.08 -23.33
N THR A 46 8.98 -24.99 -22.48
CA THR A 46 7.55 -25.10 -22.24
C THR A 46 7.06 -23.83 -21.52
N PRO A 47 5.80 -23.40 -21.72
CA PRO A 47 5.25 -22.26 -20.99
C PRO A 47 5.37 -22.36 -19.46
N ALA A 48 5.28 -23.58 -18.92
CA ALA A 48 5.52 -23.86 -17.50
C ALA A 48 6.99 -23.62 -17.10
N ASN A 49 7.95 -24.05 -17.91
CA ASN A 49 9.38 -23.79 -17.66
C ASN A 49 9.70 -22.30 -17.74
N THR A 50 9.16 -21.58 -18.74
CA THR A 50 9.32 -20.12 -18.85
C THR A 50 8.70 -19.41 -17.65
N ALA A 51 7.51 -19.82 -17.19
CA ALA A 51 6.90 -19.27 -15.97
C ALA A 51 7.76 -19.56 -14.73
N ASN A 52 8.28 -20.78 -14.57
CA ASN A 52 9.12 -21.17 -13.44
C ASN A 52 10.51 -20.48 -13.42
N ALA A 53 10.99 -19.97 -14.55
CA ALA A 53 12.20 -19.14 -14.64
C ALA A 53 12.02 -17.69 -14.13
N MET A 54 10.78 -17.22 -13.94
CA MET A 54 10.46 -15.87 -13.43
C MET A 54 10.75 -15.76 -11.92
N ALA A 55 10.64 -14.56 -11.35
CA ALA A 55 10.64 -14.40 -9.89
C ALA A 55 9.34 -14.96 -9.27
N GLN A 56 9.41 -15.56 -8.08
CA GLN A 56 8.21 -16.10 -7.41
C GLN A 56 7.15 -15.01 -7.18
N ALA A 57 7.55 -13.83 -6.72
CA ALA A 57 6.66 -12.69 -6.53
C ALA A 57 5.94 -12.27 -7.82
N GLU A 58 6.61 -12.40 -8.97
CA GLU A 58 6.05 -12.09 -10.29
C GLU A 58 5.02 -13.13 -10.73
N ARG A 59 5.32 -14.44 -10.52
CA ARG A 59 4.33 -15.52 -10.71
C ARG A 59 3.10 -15.32 -9.83
N THR A 60 3.28 -14.98 -8.56
CA THR A 60 2.19 -14.70 -7.61
C THR A 60 1.35 -13.49 -8.07
N ALA A 61 1.98 -12.42 -8.56
CA ALA A 61 1.28 -11.26 -9.11
C ALA A 61 0.47 -11.61 -10.37
N ILE A 62 1.01 -12.45 -11.27
CA ILE A 62 0.31 -12.93 -12.47
C ILE A 62 -0.87 -13.83 -12.10
N GLN A 63 -0.69 -14.81 -11.20
CA GLN A 63 -1.79 -15.64 -10.70
C GLN A 63 -2.89 -14.80 -10.03
N SER A 64 -2.52 -13.77 -9.26
CA SER A 64 -3.47 -12.84 -8.64
C SER A 64 -4.26 -12.07 -9.70
N ASP A 65 -3.59 -11.47 -10.68
CA ASP A 65 -4.29 -10.70 -11.71
C ASP A 65 -5.14 -11.58 -12.65
N LEU A 66 -4.73 -12.83 -12.93
CA LEU A 66 -5.54 -13.79 -13.67
C LEU A 66 -6.81 -14.20 -12.90
N ALA A 67 -6.75 -14.27 -11.56
CA ALA A 67 -7.94 -14.52 -10.74
C ALA A 67 -8.88 -13.31 -10.77
N TRP A 68 -8.35 -12.09 -10.68
CA TRP A 68 -9.12 -10.86 -10.83
C TRP A 68 -9.69 -10.63 -12.24
N ALA A 69 -9.08 -11.23 -13.26
CA ALA A 69 -9.62 -11.32 -14.62
C ALA A 69 -10.59 -12.51 -14.83
N GLY A 70 -10.85 -13.32 -13.79
CA GLY A 70 -11.78 -14.46 -13.86
C GLY A 70 -11.23 -15.74 -14.51
N HIS A 71 -9.96 -15.76 -14.95
CA HIS A 71 -9.37 -16.89 -15.67
C HIS A 71 -8.64 -17.92 -14.77
N TYR A 72 -8.39 -17.60 -13.49
CA TYR A 72 -7.65 -18.47 -12.57
C TYR A 72 -8.43 -18.75 -11.27
N ASN A 73 -8.70 -20.04 -11.02
CA ASN A 73 -9.42 -20.56 -9.85
C ASN A 73 -8.53 -21.42 -8.92
N GLY A 74 -7.20 -21.30 -9.03
CA GLY A 74 -6.24 -22.03 -8.21
C GLY A 74 -5.84 -21.30 -6.93
N ALA A 75 -5.01 -21.96 -6.10
CA ALA A 75 -4.33 -21.31 -5.00
C ALA A 75 -3.23 -20.39 -5.53
N ILE A 76 -3.26 -19.10 -5.16
CA ILE A 76 -2.26 -18.12 -5.58
C ILE A 76 -1.01 -18.28 -4.69
N ASN A 77 -0.10 -19.15 -5.14
CA ASN A 77 1.11 -19.60 -4.43
C ASN A 77 2.43 -19.26 -5.16
N GLY A 78 2.34 -18.80 -6.41
CA GLY A 78 3.49 -18.53 -7.26
C GLY A 78 4.10 -19.78 -7.92
N GLU A 79 3.37 -20.89 -8.07
CA GLU A 79 3.81 -22.06 -8.86
C GLU A 79 3.46 -21.94 -10.35
N GLY A 80 4.43 -22.15 -11.24
CA GLY A 80 4.23 -22.24 -12.70
C GLY A 80 3.59 -23.56 -13.12
N SER A 81 2.37 -23.79 -12.63
CA SER A 81 1.56 -24.99 -12.85
C SER A 81 0.80 -24.95 -14.19
N GLU A 82 0.36 -26.11 -14.67
CA GLU A 82 -0.47 -26.21 -15.88
C GLU A 82 -1.76 -25.37 -15.78
N ARG A 83 -2.33 -25.24 -14.58
CA ARG A 83 -3.49 -24.35 -14.32
C ARG A 83 -3.15 -22.88 -14.55
N MET A 84 -1.95 -22.43 -14.21
CA MET A 84 -1.48 -21.07 -14.48
C MET A 84 -1.29 -20.87 -15.99
N VAL A 85 -0.67 -21.83 -16.68
CA VAL A 85 -0.51 -21.79 -18.16
C VAL A 85 -1.88 -21.79 -18.87
N ALA A 86 -2.84 -22.60 -18.42
CA ALA A 86 -4.19 -22.65 -18.96
C ALA A 86 -4.95 -21.32 -18.75
N ALA A 87 -4.81 -20.69 -17.58
CA ALA A 87 -5.39 -19.37 -17.31
C ALA A 87 -4.78 -18.27 -18.18
N ILE A 88 -3.47 -18.29 -18.44
CA ILE A 88 -2.82 -17.37 -19.40
C ILE A 88 -3.38 -17.59 -20.81
N LYS A 89 -3.55 -18.84 -21.25
CA LYS A 89 -4.15 -19.16 -22.56
C LYS A 89 -5.60 -18.67 -22.66
N ALA A 90 -6.40 -18.82 -21.61
CA ALA A 90 -7.77 -18.33 -21.55
C ALA A 90 -7.82 -16.80 -21.67
N PHE A 91 -6.97 -16.08 -20.93
CA PHE A 91 -6.84 -14.62 -21.04
C PHE A 91 -6.38 -14.16 -22.43
N GLN A 92 -5.44 -14.88 -23.06
CA GLN A 92 -4.99 -14.56 -24.41
C GLN A 92 -6.12 -14.73 -25.44
N THR A 93 -6.89 -15.82 -25.35
CA THR A 93 -8.06 -16.06 -26.21
C THR A 93 -9.18 -15.02 -25.99
N ASP A 94 -9.46 -14.63 -24.74
CA ASP A 94 -10.41 -13.56 -24.38
C ASP A 94 -10.06 -12.21 -25.05
N ARG A 95 -8.79 -11.98 -25.38
CA ARG A 95 -8.30 -10.79 -26.10
C ARG A 95 -8.02 -11.00 -27.58
N GLY A 96 -8.48 -12.09 -28.17
CA GLY A 96 -8.22 -12.44 -29.57
C GLY A 96 -6.75 -12.71 -29.89
N GLY A 97 -5.91 -12.88 -28.86
CA GLY A 97 -4.50 -13.23 -28.97
C GLY A 97 -4.29 -14.73 -29.22
N LYS A 98 -3.05 -15.11 -29.53
CA LYS A 98 -2.68 -16.52 -29.68
C LYS A 98 -2.47 -17.13 -28.30
N PRO A 99 -3.06 -18.31 -27.97
CA PRO A 99 -2.93 -18.94 -26.65
C PRO A 99 -1.55 -19.61 -26.47
N THR A 100 -0.49 -18.80 -26.36
CA THR A 100 0.88 -19.27 -26.11
C THR A 100 1.02 -19.88 -24.72
N GLY A 101 0.31 -19.34 -23.72
CA GLY A 101 0.47 -19.67 -22.31
C GLY A 101 1.63 -18.96 -21.61
N VAL A 102 2.28 -18.01 -22.29
CA VAL A 102 3.29 -17.09 -21.73
C VAL A 102 2.89 -15.67 -22.09
N LEU A 103 2.70 -14.82 -21.08
CA LEU A 103 2.36 -13.41 -21.28
C LEU A 103 3.55 -12.64 -21.86
N ASN A 104 3.34 -11.90 -22.94
CA ASN A 104 4.30 -10.87 -23.36
C ASN A 104 4.13 -9.57 -22.51
N PRO A 105 5.05 -8.59 -22.56
CA PRO A 105 4.98 -7.39 -21.72
C PRO A 105 3.70 -6.55 -21.91
N GLN A 106 3.17 -6.47 -23.14
CA GLN A 106 1.93 -5.76 -23.44
C GLN A 106 0.72 -6.50 -22.85
N GLU A 107 0.61 -7.80 -23.08
CA GLU A 107 -0.42 -8.66 -22.48
C GLU A 107 -0.39 -8.60 -20.94
N ARG A 108 0.82 -8.58 -20.35
CA ARG A 108 1.00 -8.46 -18.89
C ARG A 108 0.50 -7.12 -18.36
N GLY A 109 0.76 -6.03 -19.09
CA GLY A 109 0.22 -4.69 -18.77
C GLY A 109 -1.30 -4.65 -18.87
N THR A 110 -1.87 -5.18 -19.96
CA THR A 110 -3.33 -5.31 -20.13
C THR A 110 -3.97 -6.13 -19.00
N LEU A 111 -3.34 -7.23 -18.58
CA LEU A 111 -3.79 -8.05 -17.46
C LEU A 111 -3.78 -7.26 -16.13
N ALA A 112 -2.73 -6.48 -15.88
CA ALA A 112 -2.62 -5.64 -14.67
C ALA A 112 -3.72 -4.55 -14.64
N GLU A 113 -4.03 -3.94 -15.78
CA GLU A 113 -5.13 -2.97 -15.89
C GLU A 113 -6.49 -3.59 -15.61
N VAL A 114 -6.77 -4.76 -16.17
CA VAL A 114 -8.04 -5.50 -15.93
C VAL A 114 -8.19 -5.78 -14.44
N ALA A 115 -7.14 -6.35 -13.84
CA ALA A 115 -7.16 -6.69 -12.42
C ALA A 115 -7.26 -5.45 -11.53
N LYS A 116 -6.62 -4.33 -11.90
CA LYS A 116 -6.80 -3.05 -11.20
C LYS A 116 -8.25 -2.56 -11.30
N LYS A 117 -8.82 -2.50 -12.51
CA LYS A 117 -10.22 -2.08 -12.74
C LYS A 117 -11.20 -2.94 -11.93
N ALA A 118 -10.99 -4.26 -11.87
CA ALA A 118 -11.80 -5.17 -11.06
C ALA A 118 -11.67 -4.90 -9.54
N LYS A 119 -10.45 -4.73 -9.02
CA LYS A 119 -10.18 -4.36 -7.61
C LYS A 119 -10.82 -3.01 -7.26
N ASP A 120 -10.68 -2.01 -8.12
CA ASP A 120 -11.24 -0.65 -7.95
C ASP A 120 -12.77 -0.67 -7.97
N ASN A 121 -13.39 -1.48 -8.86
CA ASN A 121 -14.84 -1.63 -8.95
C ASN A 121 -15.47 -2.15 -7.66
N VAL A 122 -14.88 -3.17 -7.03
CA VAL A 122 -15.38 -3.74 -5.76
C VAL A 122 -14.89 -3.02 -4.50
N GLY A 123 -13.98 -2.05 -4.65
CA GLY A 123 -13.42 -1.27 -3.54
C GLY A 123 -12.47 -2.11 -2.67
N TRP A 124 -11.63 -2.90 -3.31
CA TRP A 124 -10.73 -3.85 -2.66
C TRP A 124 -9.75 -3.18 -1.70
N LYS A 125 -9.71 -3.64 -0.44
CA LYS A 125 -8.66 -3.27 0.52
C LYS A 125 -8.22 -4.48 1.34
N LEU A 126 -6.93 -4.54 1.68
CA LEU A 126 -6.42 -5.42 2.73
C LEU A 126 -6.75 -4.81 4.09
N VAL A 127 -7.34 -5.61 4.98
CA VAL A 127 -7.71 -5.27 6.35
C VAL A 127 -7.05 -6.27 7.30
N SER A 128 -6.64 -5.81 8.48
CA SER A 128 -6.26 -6.67 9.59
C SER A 128 -7.37 -6.62 10.63
N ASP A 129 -7.90 -7.78 11.02
CA ASP A 129 -8.91 -7.86 12.07
C ASP A 129 -8.24 -7.97 13.45
N SER A 130 -8.68 -7.14 14.40
CA SER A 130 -8.09 -7.06 15.74
C SER A 130 -8.54 -8.17 16.68
N VAL A 131 -9.68 -8.83 16.41
CA VAL A 131 -10.24 -9.89 17.28
C VAL A 131 -9.62 -11.25 16.99
N THR A 132 -9.57 -11.61 15.70
CA THR A 132 -8.94 -12.85 15.22
C THR A 132 -7.43 -12.70 15.03
N GLY A 133 -6.91 -11.50 14.80
CA GLY A 133 -5.51 -11.27 14.45
C GLY A 133 -5.15 -11.77 13.04
N ALA A 134 -6.14 -11.99 12.17
CA ALA A 134 -5.94 -12.40 10.78
C ALA A 134 -5.89 -11.19 9.83
N ARG A 135 -5.34 -11.40 8.62
CA ARG A 135 -5.44 -10.43 7.51
C ARG A 135 -6.33 -11.00 6.41
N LEU A 136 -7.13 -10.14 5.78
CA LEU A 136 -8.07 -10.49 4.73
C LEU A 136 -8.21 -9.34 3.72
N GLY A 137 -8.35 -9.67 2.44
CA GLY A 137 -8.80 -8.72 1.43
C GLY A 137 -10.32 -8.64 1.39
N LEU A 138 -10.89 -7.42 1.37
CA LEU A 138 -12.33 -7.19 1.45
C LEU A 138 -12.83 -6.28 0.32
N PRO A 139 -13.97 -6.61 -0.33
CA PRO A 139 -14.63 -5.77 -1.33
C PRO A 139 -15.52 -4.71 -0.65
N LEU A 140 -14.93 -3.64 -0.11
CA LEU A 140 -15.63 -2.73 0.80
C LEU A 140 -16.76 -1.90 0.16
N LYS A 141 -16.88 -1.85 -1.17
CA LYS A 141 -18.09 -1.31 -1.84
C LYS A 141 -19.26 -2.30 -1.81
N LEU A 142 -18.99 -3.61 -1.77
CA LEU A 142 -20.01 -4.67 -1.73
C LEU A 142 -20.43 -5.02 -0.30
N VAL A 143 -19.50 -4.94 0.67
CA VAL A 143 -19.77 -5.24 2.09
C VAL A 143 -19.42 -4.08 3.05
N PRO A 144 -20.09 -2.91 2.93
CA PRO A 144 -19.74 -1.72 3.70
C PRO A 144 -20.14 -1.76 5.19
N GLN A 145 -21.05 -2.65 5.61
CA GLN A 145 -21.50 -2.74 7.00
C GLN A 145 -20.59 -3.69 7.78
N GLN A 146 -19.84 -3.19 8.78
CA GLN A 146 -19.00 -4.01 9.66
C GLN A 146 -19.61 -4.12 11.07
N THR A 147 -19.60 -5.33 11.63
CA THR A 147 -19.89 -5.61 13.04
C THR A 147 -18.83 -6.58 13.59
N SER A 148 -18.36 -6.38 14.82
CA SER A 148 -17.41 -7.28 15.48
C SER A 148 -17.91 -7.70 16.86
N ASP A 149 -17.52 -8.89 17.30
CA ASP A 149 -17.83 -9.46 18.62
C ASP A 149 -16.55 -10.06 19.26
N ALA A 150 -16.68 -10.85 20.33
CA ALA A 150 -15.54 -11.45 21.02
C ALA A 150 -14.84 -12.60 20.24
N ASN A 151 -15.51 -13.16 19.23
CA ASN A 151 -15.06 -14.30 18.43
C ASN A 151 -14.59 -13.90 17.03
N GLY A 152 -14.99 -12.73 16.52
CA GLY A 152 -14.44 -12.20 15.27
C GLY A 152 -15.16 -10.98 14.70
N ALA A 153 -15.24 -10.93 13.38
CA ALA A 153 -15.76 -9.80 12.62
C ALA A 153 -16.58 -10.27 11.42
N LYS A 154 -17.69 -9.56 11.16
CA LYS A 154 -18.59 -9.78 10.04
C LYS A 154 -18.71 -8.49 9.23
N TRP A 155 -18.58 -8.61 7.91
CA TRP A 155 -18.91 -7.59 6.93
C TRP A 155 -20.14 -8.03 6.13
N SER A 156 -21.04 -7.12 5.83
CA SER A 156 -22.21 -7.41 5.00
C SER A 156 -22.57 -6.28 4.05
N SER A 157 -23.17 -6.67 2.94
CA SER A 157 -23.96 -5.79 2.06
C SER A 157 -25.12 -5.16 2.83
N SER A 158 -25.59 -3.98 2.40
CA SER A 158 -26.73 -3.28 3.01
C SER A 158 -28.04 -4.09 2.97
N THR A 159 -28.19 -4.98 2.00
CA THR A 159 -29.33 -5.89 1.81
C THR A 159 -29.10 -7.29 2.39
N GLY A 160 -27.94 -7.56 3.00
CA GLY A 160 -27.58 -8.88 3.54
C GLY A 160 -27.40 -10.00 2.49
N THR A 161 -27.38 -9.66 1.20
CA THR A 161 -27.21 -10.59 0.09
C THR A 161 -25.83 -11.27 0.12
N ILE A 162 -24.79 -10.45 0.25
CA ILE A 162 -23.39 -10.83 0.47
C ILE A 162 -23.03 -10.62 1.94
N GLN A 163 -22.36 -11.61 2.54
CA GLN A 163 -21.81 -11.58 3.91
C GLN A 163 -20.43 -12.24 3.95
N VAL A 164 -19.54 -11.71 4.77
CA VAL A 164 -18.18 -12.21 5.02
C VAL A 164 -17.98 -12.28 6.52
N LEU A 165 -17.47 -13.39 7.04
CA LEU A 165 -17.19 -13.59 8.44
C LEU A 165 -15.76 -14.09 8.61
N LEU A 166 -15.00 -13.44 9.49
CA LEU A 166 -13.81 -14.00 10.13
C LEU A 166 -14.20 -14.44 11.53
N SER A 167 -13.83 -15.66 11.91
CA SER A 167 -14.00 -16.16 13.28
C SER A 167 -12.75 -16.87 13.78
N ARG A 168 -12.50 -16.72 15.09
CA ARG A 168 -11.48 -17.39 15.87
C ARG A 168 -12.18 -18.35 16.81
N ARG A 169 -11.79 -19.63 16.77
CA ARG A 169 -12.21 -20.65 17.75
C ARG A 169 -10.97 -21.08 18.53
N LYS A 170 -11.15 -21.32 19.82
CA LYS A 170 -10.14 -21.97 20.67
C LYS A 170 -10.68 -23.35 21.02
N GLU A 171 -9.93 -24.38 20.66
CA GLU A 171 -10.36 -25.78 20.75
C GLU A 171 -9.17 -26.60 21.26
N ALA A 172 -9.43 -27.54 22.17
CA ALA A 172 -8.40 -28.44 22.68
C ALA A 172 -8.17 -29.57 21.67
N GLU A 173 -6.91 -29.75 21.23
CA GLU A 173 -6.53 -30.71 20.19
C GLU A 173 -7.36 -30.57 18.89
N PRO A 174 -7.34 -29.39 18.24
CA PRO A 174 -8.25 -29.09 17.15
C PRO A 174 -7.98 -29.98 15.94
N SER A 175 -8.97 -30.78 15.56
CA SER A 175 -8.82 -31.76 14.49
C SER A 175 -9.42 -31.24 13.20
N THR A 176 -8.57 -30.95 12.21
CA THR A 176 -8.95 -30.46 10.88
C THR A 176 -9.98 -31.36 10.20
N ALA A 177 -9.96 -32.67 10.45
CA ALA A 177 -10.97 -33.61 9.96
C ALA A 177 -12.32 -33.50 10.70
N LYS A 178 -12.33 -33.37 12.04
CA LYS A 178 -13.57 -33.20 12.83
C LYS A 178 -14.26 -31.87 12.47
N LEU A 179 -13.52 -30.77 12.47
CA LEU A 179 -14.08 -29.45 12.22
C LEU A 179 -14.53 -29.29 10.76
N ALA A 180 -13.79 -29.85 9.79
CA ALA A 180 -14.25 -29.91 8.41
C ALA A 180 -15.44 -30.87 8.20
N ALA A 181 -15.72 -31.81 9.12
CA ALA A 181 -16.95 -32.60 9.10
C ALA A 181 -18.13 -31.79 9.68
N GLN A 182 -17.94 -31.11 10.81
CA GLN A 182 -18.94 -30.21 11.40
C GLN A 182 -19.36 -29.11 10.42
N GLU A 183 -18.41 -28.41 9.80
CA GLU A 183 -18.69 -27.35 8.81
C GLU A 183 -19.27 -27.88 7.48
N LYS A 184 -19.38 -29.20 7.27
CA LYS A 184 -20.17 -29.74 6.15
C LYS A 184 -21.67 -29.81 6.46
N THR A 185 -22.05 -29.90 7.73
CA THR A 185 -23.44 -30.06 8.18
C THR A 185 -24.01 -28.84 8.91
N GLU A 186 -23.16 -27.99 9.48
CA GLU A 186 -23.54 -26.81 10.26
C GLU A 186 -23.18 -25.49 9.55
N PRO A 187 -24.06 -24.48 9.55
CA PRO A 187 -25.47 -24.56 9.93
C PRO A 187 -26.26 -25.44 8.95
N ALA A 188 -27.43 -25.92 9.41
CA ALA A 188 -28.26 -26.84 8.64
C ALA A 188 -28.62 -26.29 7.24
N GLY A 189 -28.72 -27.20 6.26
CA GLY A 189 -29.01 -26.85 4.87
C GLY A 189 -27.78 -26.55 4.00
N ARG A 190 -26.56 -26.88 4.46
CA ARG A 190 -25.37 -26.97 3.60
C ARG A 190 -25.43 -28.20 2.68
N LYS A 191 -25.33 -27.96 1.38
CA LYS A 191 -25.06 -28.93 0.31
C LYS A 191 -23.65 -28.65 -0.20
N VAL A 192 -22.70 -29.50 0.18
CA VAL A 192 -21.27 -29.34 -0.13
C VAL A 192 -21.01 -29.85 -1.56
N GLU A 193 -20.38 -29.02 -2.39
CA GLU A 193 -20.09 -29.31 -3.79
C GLU A 193 -18.58 -29.42 -4.05
N TYR A 194 -17.76 -28.78 -3.21
CA TYR A 194 -16.31 -28.94 -3.15
C TYR A 194 -15.84 -29.11 -1.71
N SER A 195 -14.86 -29.99 -1.50
CA SER A 195 -14.28 -30.31 -0.18
C SER A 195 -12.81 -30.70 -0.33
N ALA A 196 -11.90 -29.84 0.12
CA ALA A 196 -10.49 -30.18 0.32
C ALA A 196 -10.17 -30.13 1.82
N VAL A 197 -9.58 -31.21 2.35
CA VAL A 197 -9.12 -31.28 3.75
C VAL A 197 -7.65 -31.68 3.74
N LYS A 198 -6.83 -30.92 4.48
CA LYS A 198 -5.39 -31.13 4.69
C LYS A 198 -5.10 -31.12 6.20
N PRO A 199 -3.87 -31.42 6.66
CA PRO A 199 -3.57 -31.39 8.10
C PRO A 199 -3.73 -29.98 8.71
N ASP A 200 -3.35 -28.95 7.97
CA ASP A 200 -3.19 -27.56 8.40
C ASP A 200 -4.33 -26.61 7.98
N PHE A 201 -5.15 -27.01 7.00
CA PHE A 201 -6.32 -26.25 6.56
C PHE A 201 -7.42 -27.14 5.95
N PHE A 202 -8.62 -26.59 5.84
CA PHE A 202 -9.68 -27.13 4.97
C PHE A 202 -10.31 -26.03 4.11
N VAL A 203 -10.92 -26.42 3.00
CA VAL A 203 -11.77 -25.59 2.14
C VAL A 203 -13.04 -26.36 1.81
N LEU A 204 -14.19 -25.73 2.04
CA LEU A 204 -15.53 -26.21 1.66
C LEU A 204 -16.23 -25.15 0.82
N SER A 205 -16.98 -25.55 -0.21
CA SER A 205 -17.93 -24.66 -0.88
C SER A 205 -19.10 -25.42 -1.48
N GLY A 206 -20.18 -24.70 -1.78
CA GLY A 206 -21.43 -25.25 -2.32
C GLY A 206 -22.60 -24.33 -2.04
N LEU A 207 -23.78 -24.88 -1.78
CA LEU A 207 -25.00 -24.13 -1.46
C LEU A 207 -25.38 -24.25 0.03
N GLN A 208 -25.88 -23.17 0.62
CA GLN A 208 -26.41 -23.10 1.98
C GLN A 208 -27.79 -22.43 1.89
N GLY A 209 -28.83 -23.26 1.75
CA GLY A 209 -30.13 -22.78 1.28
C GLY A 209 -30.04 -22.16 -0.11
N LEU A 210 -30.43 -20.90 -0.26
CA LEU A 210 -30.40 -20.16 -1.53
C LEU A 210 -29.06 -19.43 -1.82
N LYS A 211 -28.13 -19.39 -0.85
CA LYS A 211 -26.82 -18.75 -1.01
C LYS A 211 -25.75 -19.75 -1.43
N LYS A 212 -24.82 -19.35 -2.28
CA LYS A 212 -23.51 -20.02 -2.37
C LYS A 212 -22.71 -19.71 -1.10
N PHE A 213 -21.94 -20.69 -0.62
CA PHE A 213 -21.03 -20.55 0.51
C PHE A 213 -19.60 -20.94 0.14
N TYR A 214 -18.65 -20.32 0.83
CA TYR A 214 -17.24 -20.70 0.85
C TYR A 214 -16.74 -20.62 2.29
N VAL A 215 -16.14 -21.70 2.80
CA VAL A 215 -15.48 -21.73 4.12
C VAL A 215 -14.04 -22.20 3.96
N ARG A 216 -13.09 -21.45 4.54
CA ARG A 216 -11.69 -21.87 4.68
C ARG A 216 -11.25 -21.73 6.13
N GLY A 217 -11.07 -22.87 6.81
CA GLY A 217 -10.48 -22.95 8.14
C GLY A 217 -8.98 -23.25 8.07
N ALA A 218 -8.20 -22.61 8.93
CA ALA A 218 -6.76 -22.87 9.10
C ALA A 218 -6.40 -22.96 10.58
N PHE A 219 -5.38 -23.75 10.89
CA PHE A 219 -5.08 -24.22 12.25
C PHE A 219 -3.69 -23.78 12.70
N LYS A 220 -3.55 -23.43 13.98
CA LYS A 220 -2.26 -23.26 14.63
C LYS A 220 -2.41 -23.46 16.14
N ASP A 221 -1.61 -24.36 16.71
CA ASP A 221 -1.63 -24.70 18.13
C ASP A 221 -3.07 -25.08 18.57
N ALA A 222 -3.63 -24.40 19.58
CA ALA A 222 -5.02 -24.56 20.02
C ALA A 222 -5.99 -23.52 19.42
N GLU A 223 -5.59 -22.80 18.37
CA GLU A 223 -6.41 -21.82 17.65
C GLU A 223 -6.81 -22.30 16.25
N VAL A 224 -8.05 -22.02 15.88
CA VAL A 224 -8.55 -22.14 14.50
C VAL A 224 -9.06 -20.79 14.04
N ARG A 225 -8.68 -20.37 12.83
CA ARG A 225 -9.14 -19.14 12.19
C ARG A 225 -9.87 -19.50 10.91
N ILE A 226 -11.14 -19.11 10.82
CA ILE A 226 -12.07 -19.51 9.77
C ILE A 226 -12.58 -18.28 9.04
N LEU A 227 -12.36 -18.25 7.73
CA LEU A 227 -13.03 -17.36 6.78
C LEU A 227 -14.29 -18.06 6.25
N THR A 228 -15.45 -17.41 6.39
CA THR A 228 -16.72 -17.80 5.76
C THR A 228 -17.21 -16.68 4.86
N ILE A 229 -17.64 -17.00 3.65
CA ILE A 229 -18.26 -16.07 2.71
C ILE A 229 -19.60 -16.68 2.27
N LEU A 230 -20.66 -15.88 2.28
CA LEU A 230 -22.01 -16.22 1.83
C LEU A 230 -22.48 -15.19 0.81
N TYR A 231 -23.06 -15.61 -0.31
CA TYR A 231 -23.58 -14.71 -1.33
C TYR A 231 -24.74 -15.36 -2.09
N ASP A 232 -25.73 -14.57 -2.54
CA ASP A 232 -26.83 -15.10 -3.34
C ASP A 232 -26.35 -15.49 -4.74
N GLN A 233 -26.94 -16.55 -5.31
CA GLN A 233 -26.65 -17.02 -6.68
C GLN A 233 -26.82 -15.89 -7.73
N ALA A 234 -27.74 -14.94 -7.51
CA ALA A 234 -27.90 -13.76 -8.38
C ALA A 234 -26.67 -12.81 -8.39
N THR A 235 -25.73 -12.94 -7.44
CA THR A 235 -24.48 -12.14 -7.36
C THR A 235 -23.24 -12.91 -7.80
N GLU A 236 -23.40 -14.16 -8.22
CA GLU A 236 -22.35 -15.13 -8.53
C GLU A 236 -21.26 -14.62 -9.49
N GLY A 237 -21.66 -14.12 -10.66
CA GLY A 237 -20.71 -13.60 -11.66
C GLY A 237 -19.89 -12.38 -11.21
N THR A 238 -20.28 -11.72 -10.10
CA THR A 238 -19.45 -10.71 -9.43
C THR A 238 -18.62 -11.30 -8.30
N MET A 239 -19.20 -12.24 -7.53
CA MET A 239 -18.60 -12.75 -6.30
C MET A 239 -17.59 -13.89 -6.50
N GLU A 240 -17.66 -14.70 -7.56
CA GLU A 240 -16.72 -15.82 -7.70
C GLU A 240 -15.23 -15.40 -7.86
N PRO A 241 -14.86 -14.43 -8.74
CA PRO A 241 -13.50 -13.91 -8.80
C PRO A 241 -13.05 -13.28 -7.46
N VAL A 242 -13.99 -12.62 -6.77
CA VAL A 242 -13.75 -11.98 -5.48
C VAL A 242 -13.50 -13.03 -4.39
N VAL A 243 -14.27 -14.12 -4.32
CA VAL A 243 -14.06 -15.22 -3.36
C VAL A 243 -12.69 -15.87 -3.53
N ILE A 244 -12.24 -16.06 -4.78
CA ILE A 244 -10.90 -16.60 -5.07
C ILE A 244 -9.82 -15.63 -4.56
N ALA A 245 -9.95 -14.34 -4.87
CA ALA A 245 -9.03 -13.30 -4.38
C ALA A 245 -9.05 -13.15 -2.85
N MET A 246 -10.22 -13.28 -2.21
CA MET A 246 -10.38 -13.25 -0.75
C MET A 246 -9.72 -14.43 -0.07
N SER A 247 -9.91 -15.64 -0.58
CA SER A 247 -9.24 -16.82 -0.06
C SER A 247 -7.72 -16.72 -0.25
N SER A 248 -7.24 -16.21 -1.38
CA SER A 248 -5.81 -15.94 -1.60
C SER A 248 -5.25 -14.89 -0.62
N ALA A 249 -5.98 -13.81 -0.37
CA ALA A 249 -5.55 -12.74 0.54
C ALA A 249 -5.71 -13.10 2.02
N PHE A 250 -6.43 -14.18 2.35
CA PHE A 250 -6.61 -14.64 3.72
C PHE A 250 -5.29 -15.19 4.29
N THR A 251 -4.69 -14.38 5.16
CA THR A 251 -3.53 -14.78 5.97
C THR A 251 -4.04 -15.04 7.38
N PRO A 252 -4.32 -16.30 7.77
CA PRO A 252 -4.96 -16.64 9.04
C PRO A 252 -4.06 -16.29 10.23
N PHE A 253 -2.82 -16.79 10.21
CA PHE A 253 -1.81 -16.58 11.26
C PHE A 253 -0.62 -15.80 10.68
N PRO A 254 -0.74 -14.48 10.47
CA PRO A 254 0.36 -13.68 9.97
C PRO A 254 1.53 -13.66 10.97
N ALA A 255 2.76 -13.64 10.46
CA ALA A 255 3.99 -13.80 11.25
C ALA A 255 4.97 -12.63 11.08
N GLY A 256 5.91 -12.47 12.02
CA GLY A 256 6.85 -11.35 12.05
C GLY A 256 6.13 -10.01 12.08
N VAL A 257 6.60 -9.01 11.33
CA VAL A 257 5.91 -7.70 11.21
C VAL A 257 4.55 -7.77 10.51
N GLN A 258 4.12 -8.93 9.99
CA GLN A 258 2.75 -9.11 9.54
C GLN A 258 1.78 -9.45 10.69
N ALA A 259 2.29 -10.03 11.78
CA ALA A 259 1.50 -10.34 12.98
C ALA A 259 0.94 -9.06 13.63
N ALA A 260 1.73 -7.98 13.59
CA ALA A 260 1.19 -6.64 13.69
C ALA A 260 0.38 -6.33 12.43
N GLY A 261 -0.95 -6.22 12.54
CA GLY A 261 -1.71 -5.41 11.59
C GLY A 261 -1.24 -3.95 11.62
N PRO A 262 -1.76 -3.06 10.74
CA PRO A 262 -1.72 -1.63 11.03
C PRO A 262 -2.23 -1.45 12.47
N PRO A 263 -1.43 -0.86 13.39
CA PRO A 263 -1.77 -0.89 14.81
C PRO A 263 -3.15 -0.26 15.01
N PRO A 264 -4.05 -0.90 15.79
CA PRO A 264 -5.41 -0.38 15.98
C PRO A 264 -5.30 1.07 16.46
N ARG A 265 -5.92 1.99 15.72
CA ARG A 265 -5.80 3.43 15.98
C ARG A 265 -6.14 3.70 17.44
N LYS A 266 -5.25 4.39 18.16
CA LYS A 266 -5.42 4.65 19.59
C LYS A 266 -6.80 5.25 19.84
N SER A 267 -7.49 4.79 20.90
CA SER A 267 -8.75 5.36 21.38
C SER A 267 -8.59 6.83 21.80
N VAL A 268 -7.37 7.23 22.18
CA VAL A 268 -6.96 8.64 22.28
C VAL A 268 -5.68 8.84 21.48
N GLU A 269 -5.72 9.72 20.49
CA GLU A 269 -4.58 10.08 19.65
C GLU A 269 -4.27 11.58 19.76
N TYR A 270 -2.99 11.91 19.93
CA TYR A 270 -2.50 13.27 20.10
C TYR A 270 -1.84 13.78 18.82
N SER A 271 -2.18 14.99 18.42
CA SER A 271 -1.65 15.67 17.22
C SER A 271 -1.51 17.17 17.48
N THR A 272 -0.93 17.88 16.52
CA THR A 272 -0.77 19.34 16.52
C THR A 272 -1.78 19.95 15.56
N GLY A 273 -2.35 21.09 15.94
CA GLY A 273 -3.10 21.96 15.06
C GLY A 273 -2.46 23.35 15.02
N VAL A 274 -2.48 23.99 13.86
CA VAL A 274 -1.96 25.35 13.66
C VAL A 274 -3.13 26.34 13.62
N VAL A 275 -3.13 27.36 14.46
CA VAL A 275 -4.10 28.47 14.37
C VAL A 275 -3.84 29.23 13.07
N VAL A 276 -4.85 29.36 12.23
CA VAL A 276 -4.75 30.04 10.91
C VAL A 276 -5.65 31.26 10.78
N SER A 277 -6.57 31.49 11.72
CA SER A 277 -7.25 32.78 11.90
C SER A 277 -7.67 33.00 13.35
N ALA A 278 -7.87 34.26 13.74
CA ALA A 278 -8.18 34.68 15.11
C ALA A 278 -9.61 34.28 15.55
N ASP A 279 -10.46 33.90 14.61
CA ASP A 279 -11.86 33.53 14.78
C ASP A 279 -12.08 32.04 15.15
N GLY A 280 -11.00 31.31 15.43
CA GLY A 280 -11.03 29.90 15.83
C GLY A 280 -10.75 28.88 14.72
N ALA A 281 -10.35 29.32 13.52
CA ALA A 281 -9.91 28.42 12.45
C ALA A 281 -8.54 27.77 12.77
N ILE A 282 -8.48 26.44 12.76
CA ILE A 282 -7.28 25.64 13.06
C ILE A 282 -7.06 24.63 11.92
N LEU A 283 -5.86 24.60 11.35
CA LEU A 283 -5.42 23.62 10.35
C LEU A 283 -4.83 22.37 11.03
N ALA A 284 -5.14 21.18 10.51
CA ALA A 284 -4.71 19.90 11.09
C ALA A 284 -4.37 18.85 10.02
N ASP A 285 -3.66 17.80 10.42
CA ASP A 285 -3.56 16.55 9.66
C ASP A 285 -4.93 15.86 9.61
N ARG A 286 -5.44 15.60 8.39
CA ARG A 286 -6.71 14.93 8.18
C ARG A 286 -6.72 13.51 8.75
N GLN A 287 -5.60 12.78 8.72
CA GLN A 287 -5.54 11.40 9.17
C GLN A 287 -5.59 11.28 10.71
N ALA A 288 -4.88 12.16 11.42
CA ALA A 288 -4.96 12.27 12.88
C ALA A 288 -6.38 12.61 13.37
N VAL A 289 -7.14 13.43 12.63
CA VAL A 289 -8.55 13.77 12.96
C VAL A 289 -9.61 12.91 12.27
N ASP A 290 -9.20 11.84 11.58
CA ASP A 290 -10.10 10.91 10.90
C ASP A 290 -10.70 9.89 11.89
N GLY A 291 -12.00 9.66 11.80
CA GLY A 291 -12.72 8.70 12.63
C GLY A 291 -12.93 9.10 14.10
N CYS A 292 -12.66 10.34 14.49
CA CYS A 292 -12.88 10.82 15.86
C CYS A 292 -14.38 10.97 16.17
N GLN A 293 -14.83 10.47 17.33
CA GLN A 293 -16.15 10.79 17.91
C GLN A 293 -16.13 12.17 18.62
N ALA A 294 -14.94 12.61 19.06
CA ALA A 294 -14.70 13.97 19.51
C ALA A 294 -13.30 14.42 19.10
N ILE A 295 -13.20 15.66 18.63
CA ILE A 295 -11.92 16.38 18.49
C ILE A 295 -11.92 17.42 19.62
N VAL A 296 -10.91 17.38 20.47
CA VAL A 296 -10.75 18.32 21.59
C VAL A 296 -9.43 19.06 21.42
N VAL A 297 -9.46 20.37 21.58
CA VAL A 297 -8.30 21.25 21.58
C VAL A 297 -7.96 21.57 23.03
N ALA A 298 -6.73 21.25 23.44
CA ALA A 298 -6.31 21.39 24.83
C ALA A 298 -6.46 22.86 25.30
N GLY A 299 -7.13 23.06 26.44
CA GLY A 299 -7.42 24.39 27.00
C GLY A 299 -8.58 25.15 26.34
N LEU A 300 -9.08 24.72 25.17
CA LEU A 300 -10.10 25.47 24.40
C LEU A 300 -11.42 24.70 24.17
N GLY A 301 -11.47 23.40 24.47
CA GLY A 301 -12.70 22.61 24.41
C GLY A 301 -12.87 21.83 23.10
N ARG A 302 -14.11 21.60 22.65
CA ARG A 302 -14.38 20.80 21.44
C ARG A 302 -14.16 21.62 20.17
N ALA A 303 -13.59 20.98 19.14
CA ALA A 303 -13.56 21.50 17.79
C ALA A 303 -14.49 20.70 16.87
N GLU A 304 -15.06 21.38 15.88
CA GLU A 304 -15.76 20.77 14.75
C GLU A 304 -14.85 20.71 13.53
N LYS A 305 -14.95 19.67 12.71
CA LYS A 305 -14.25 19.59 11.42
C LYS A 305 -15.14 20.20 10.34
N VAL A 306 -14.79 21.39 9.87
CA VAL A 306 -15.57 22.17 8.90
C VAL A 306 -15.23 21.84 7.44
N ALA A 307 -14.00 21.39 7.15
CA ALA A 307 -13.60 20.94 5.81
C ALA A 307 -12.48 19.88 5.84
N GLU A 308 -12.31 19.16 4.73
CA GLU A 308 -11.20 18.22 4.51
C GLU A 308 -10.76 18.14 3.05
N ASP A 309 -9.45 18.05 2.82
CA ASP A 309 -8.83 17.71 1.54
C ASP A 309 -8.25 16.30 1.62
N LYS A 310 -8.76 15.39 0.78
CA LYS A 310 -8.35 13.98 0.71
C LYS A 310 -7.20 13.70 -0.26
N ALA A 311 -6.84 14.65 -1.11
CA ALA A 311 -5.68 14.54 -1.99
C ALA A 311 -4.39 14.94 -1.24
N HIS A 312 -4.49 15.93 -0.35
CA HIS A 312 -3.35 16.47 0.41
C HIS A 312 -3.40 16.15 1.92
N ASP A 313 -4.39 15.38 2.38
CA ASP A 313 -4.62 15.03 3.80
C ASP A 313 -4.63 16.25 4.76
N LEU A 314 -5.26 17.35 4.33
CA LEU A 314 -5.53 18.51 5.19
C LEU A 314 -6.93 18.43 5.81
N ALA A 315 -7.08 18.89 7.06
CA ALA A 315 -8.38 19.16 7.67
C ALA A 315 -8.43 20.58 8.21
N LEU A 316 -9.57 21.24 8.04
CA LEU A 316 -9.89 22.51 8.68
C LEU A 316 -10.83 22.25 9.86
N LEU A 317 -10.42 22.73 11.02
CA LEU A 317 -11.16 22.65 12.28
C LEU A 317 -11.62 24.05 12.71
N ARG A 318 -12.67 24.08 13.52
CA ARG A 318 -13.22 25.30 14.12
C ARG A 318 -13.46 25.10 15.61
N VAL A 319 -12.93 25.99 16.45
CA VAL A 319 -13.35 26.15 17.85
C VAL A 319 -14.18 27.43 17.95
N TYR A 320 -15.43 27.31 18.37
CA TYR A 320 -16.31 28.46 18.57
C TYR A 320 -16.11 29.06 19.98
N GLY A 321 -16.17 30.38 20.10
CA GLY A 321 -16.05 31.09 21.39
C GLY A 321 -14.62 31.22 21.96
N ALA A 322 -13.61 30.62 21.32
CA ALA A 322 -12.21 30.86 21.67
C ALA A 322 -11.82 32.32 21.40
N GLN A 323 -10.96 32.88 22.26
CA GLN A 323 -10.46 34.26 22.21
C GLN A 323 -8.96 34.29 22.52
N GLY A 324 -8.26 35.36 22.14
CA GLY A 324 -6.82 35.50 22.40
C GLY A 324 -5.91 34.54 21.64
N LEU A 325 -6.41 33.92 20.56
CA LEU A 325 -5.62 33.04 19.70
C LEU A 325 -4.57 33.83 18.91
N ALA A 326 -3.38 33.26 18.71
CA ALA A 326 -2.31 33.82 17.89
C ALA A 326 -2.23 33.07 16.53
N PRO A 327 -2.70 33.64 15.41
CA PRO A 327 -2.68 32.95 14.13
C PRO A 327 -1.30 33.00 13.47
N LEU A 328 -0.84 31.88 12.93
CA LEU A 328 0.43 31.79 12.23
C LEU A 328 0.36 32.59 10.91
N GLY A 329 1.33 33.48 10.70
CA GLY A 329 1.47 34.20 9.43
C GLY A 329 1.87 33.27 8.30
N LEU A 330 0.92 32.85 7.45
CA LEU A 330 1.14 31.87 6.38
C LEU A 330 1.88 32.44 5.14
N GLY A 331 2.64 33.52 5.33
CA GLY A 331 3.52 34.09 4.32
C GLY A 331 4.80 33.28 4.16
N GLY A 332 5.22 33.07 2.91
CA GLY A 332 6.39 32.26 2.58
C GLY A 332 6.44 31.94 1.09
N GLY A 333 7.65 31.82 0.55
CA GLY A 333 7.90 31.28 -0.80
C GLY A 333 7.97 29.75 -0.79
N ALA A 334 8.55 29.17 -1.84
CA ALA A 334 8.83 27.74 -1.89
C ALA A 334 9.71 27.29 -0.70
N ALA A 335 9.43 26.11 -0.17
CA ALA A 335 10.10 25.58 1.01
C ALA A 335 11.61 25.37 0.78
N LYS A 336 12.44 25.90 1.68
CA LYS A 336 13.90 25.70 1.66
C LYS A 336 14.26 24.27 2.10
N PRO A 337 15.40 23.69 1.64
CA PRO A 337 15.76 22.29 1.96
C PRO A 337 15.87 21.96 3.44
N SER A 338 16.08 22.95 4.32
CA SER A 338 16.08 22.80 5.77
C SER A 338 14.92 23.56 6.39
N VAL A 339 14.16 22.90 7.26
CA VAL A 339 13.03 23.47 8.00
C VAL A 339 13.08 23.10 9.49
N GLU A 340 12.44 23.92 10.30
CA GLU A 340 12.15 23.64 11.71
C GLU A 340 10.65 23.34 11.85
N LEU A 341 10.34 22.14 12.35
CA LEU A 341 8.97 21.68 12.60
C LEU A 341 8.58 22.09 14.02
N ILE A 342 7.49 22.83 14.16
CA ILE A 342 7.00 23.39 15.41
C ILE A 342 5.65 22.76 15.75
N GLY A 343 5.55 22.15 16.93
CA GLY A 343 4.36 21.42 17.35
C GLY A 343 4.45 20.91 18.78
N ILE A 344 3.48 20.09 19.18
CA ILE A 344 3.35 19.61 20.56
C ILE A 344 3.42 18.07 20.56
N ALA A 345 4.51 17.53 21.10
CA ALA A 345 4.71 16.08 21.21
C ALA A 345 3.64 15.37 22.06
N ASP A 346 3.44 14.07 21.85
CA ASP A 346 2.55 13.20 22.65
C ASP A 346 2.87 13.35 24.16
N PRO A 347 1.87 13.50 25.05
CA PRO A 347 2.09 13.69 26.50
C PRO A 347 3.05 12.68 27.12
N GLN A 348 3.07 11.43 26.64
CA GLN A 348 3.96 10.38 27.16
C GLN A 348 5.45 10.74 26.96
N SER A 349 5.78 11.46 25.89
CA SER A 349 7.15 11.95 25.61
C SER A 349 7.52 13.22 26.40
N GLN A 350 6.54 13.86 27.06
CA GLN A 350 6.73 15.10 27.84
C GLN A 350 6.53 14.88 29.36
N GLY A 351 6.45 13.64 29.84
CA GLY A 351 6.12 13.36 31.25
C GLY A 351 4.73 13.87 31.68
N GLY A 352 3.78 13.96 30.74
CA GLY A 352 2.47 14.57 30.92
C GLY A 352 2.37 16.03 30.43
N GLY A 353 3.50 16.69 30.12
CA GLY A 353 3.56 18.08 29.68
C GLY A 353 2.82 18.38 28.36
N SER A 354 2.65 19.68 28.08
CA SER A 354 1.95 20.22 26.90
C SER A 354 2.71 21.33 26.16
N ALA A 355 4.04 21.37 26.31
CA ALA A 355 4.87 22.40 25.71
C ALA A 355 4.94 22.27 24.19
N ALA A 356 4.93 23.41 23.51
CA ALA A 356 5.31 23.54 22.11
C ALA A 356 6.85 23.44 21.99
N SER A 357 7.32 22.45 21.27
CA SER A 357 8.73 22.20 21.01
C SER A 357 9.02 22.24 19.51
N SER A 358 10.30 22.18 19.15
CA SER A 358 10.73 22.28 17.76
C SER A 358 11.79 21.25 17.40
N VAL A 359 11.70 20.73 16.16
CA VAL A 359 12.52 19.63 15.62
C VAL A 359 13.00 19.99 14.22
N ARG A 360 14.30 19.91 13.97
CA ARG A 360 14.86 20.18 12.63
C ARG A 360 14.63 18.99 11.70
N ALA A 361 14.22 19.27 10.47
CA ALA A 361 14.07 18.29 9.40
C ALA A 361 14.62 18.85 8.07
N GLN A 362 15.02 17.97 7.17
CA GLN A 362 15.36 18.27 5.78
C GLN A 362 14.25 17.81 4.85
N ILE A 363 14.02 18.55 3.78
CA ILE A 363 13.05 18.26 2.73
C ILE A 363 13.74 17.50 1.59
N ALA A 364 13.20 16.35 1.21
CA ALA A 364 13.64 15.56 0.05
C ALA A 364 12.45 15.30 -0.90
N PRO A 365 12.58 15.55 -2.22
CA PRO A 365 11.56 15.15 -3.20
C PRO A 365 11.41 13.62 -3.26
N VAL A 366 10.17 13.12 -3.29
CA VAL A 366 9.90 11.69 -3.47
C VAL A 366 9.87 11.35 -4.97
N ALA A 367 10.72 10.43 -5.41
CA ALA A 367 10.99 10.12 -6.82
C ALA A 367 9.81 9.56 -7.67
N ALA A 368 8.59 9.52 -7.11
CA ALA A 368 7.39 9.00 -7.75
C ALA A 368 6.16 9.94 -7.67
N GLY A 369 6.34 11.21 -7.24
CA GLY A 369 5.22 12.15 -7.10
C GLY A 369 5.65 13.60 -6.92
N ARG A 370 4.70 14.46 -6.51
CA ARG A 370 4.97 15.83 -6.04
C ARG A 370 5.17 15.91 -4.52
N ASP A 371 5.05 14.78 -3.82
CA ASP A 371 5.20 14.67 -2.37
C ASP A 371 6.64 15.00 -1.92
N LEU A 372 6.72 15.74 -0.82
CA LEU A 372 7.97 16.12 -0.15
C LEU A 372 8.10 15.31 1.13
N ALA A 373 9.19 14.55 1.29
CA ALA A 373 9.50 13.80 2.51
C ALA A 373 10.29 14.66 3.51
N LEU A 374 10.06 14.44 4.81
CA LEU A 374 10.77 15.08 5.91
C LEU A 374 11.71 14.09 6.59
N THR A 375 13.00 14.43 6.69
CA THR A 375 14.05 13.58 7.28
C THR A 375 14.86 14.35 8.33
N PRO A 376 14.96 13.90 9.60
CA PRO A 376 14.24 12.77 10.19
C PRO A 376 12.73 13.04 10.30
N ALA A 377 11.96 11.96 10.44
CA ALA A 377 10.55 12.05 10.84
C ALA A 377 10.44 12.54 12.31
N PRO A 378 9.53 13.48 12.63
CA PRO A 378 9.33 13.93 14.00
C PRO A 378 8.59 12.89 14.85
N GLY A 379 8.60 13.07 16.17
CA GLY A 379 7.93 12.18 17.12
C GLY A 379 6.40 12.25 17.07
N LEU A 380 5.74 11.32 17.78
CA LEU A 380 4.28 11.34 17.96
C LEU A 380 3.81 12.68 18.54
N GLY A 381 2.63 13.16 18.12
CA GLY A 381 2.12 14.50 18.41
C GLY A 381 2.42 15.55 17.33
N PHE A 382 3.49 15.39 16.54
CA PHE A 382 3.86 16.36 15.49
C PHE A 382 3.07 16.25 14.17
N SER A 383 2.05 15.39 14.07
CA SER A 383 1.19 15.39 12.86
C SER A 383 0.31 16.64 12.90
N GLY A 384 0.33 17.43 11.82
CA GLY A 384 -0.24 18.78 11.78
C GLY A 384 0.69 19.86 12.36
N ALA A 385 1.99 19.59 12.53
CA ALA A 385 2.98 20.60 12.95
C ALA A 385 3.28 21.62 11.83
N ALA A 386 3.54 22.87 12.20
CA ALA A 386 3.95 23.91 11.26
C ALA A 386 5.44 23.74 10.91
N ALA A 387 5.77 23.66 9.62
CA ALA A 387 7.15 23.77 9.16
C ALA A 387 7.47 25.24 8.84
N VAL A 388 8.55 25.77 9.43
CA VAL A 388 9.08 27.09 9.11
C VAL A 388 10.49 27.00 8.53
N ASP A 389 10.87 27.97 7.70
CA ASP A 389 12.25 28.10 7.21
C ASP A 389 13.14 28.84 8.23
N ALA A 390 14.43 29.00 7.89
CA ALA A 390 15.43 29.68 8.72
C ALA A 390 15.14 31.18 8.95
N GLU A 391 14.18 31.77 8.23
CA GLU A 391 13.70 33.14 8.45
C GLU A 391 12.35 33.18 9.21
N GLY A 392 11.91 32.04 9.76
CA GLY A 392 10.66 31.91 10.51
C GLY A 392 9.40 31.91 9.64
N ARG A 393 9.52 31.82 8.31
CA ARG A 393 8.39 31.90 7.37
C ARG A 393 7.76 30.54 7.15
N PHE A 394 6.45 30.49 6.94
CA PHE A 394 5.72 29.24 6.79
C PHE A 394 6.08 28.52 5.49
N ALA A 395 6.65 27.32 5.61
CA ALA A 395 7.07 26.46 4.50
C ALA A 395 6.02 25.39 4.15
N GLY A 396 5.21 24.96 5.12
CA GLY A 396 4.13 23.98 4.91
C GLY A 396 3.67 23.29 6.19
N LEU A 397 2.76 22.32 6.05
CA LEU A 397 2.25 21.50 7.15
C LEU A 397 2.90 20.10 7.14
N ALA A 398 3.45 19.66 8.27
CA ALA A 398 4.02 18.33 8.43
C ALA A 398 2.95 17.29 8.78
N LEU A 399 2.87 16.22 8.00
CA LEU A 399 1.96 15.08 8.19
C LEU A 399 2.77 13.81 8.48
N LEU A 400 2.34 13.00 9.45
CA LEU A 400 2.89 11.67 9.72
C LEU A 400 1.99 10.59 9.09
N LYS A 401 2.25 10.21 7.83
CA LYS A 401 1.45 9.17 7.18
C LYS A 401 1.69 7.81 7.87
N PRO A 402 0.65 7.11 8.33
CA PRO A 402 0.78 5.78 8.93
C PRO A 402 1.23 4.77 7.86
N VAL A 403 2.18 3.91 8.21
CA VAL A 403 2.82 3.00 7.23
C VAL A 403 1.87 1.87 6.83
N LEU A 404 1.19 2.04 5.70
CA LEU A 404 0.51 0.95 5.00
C LEU A 404 1.57 0.09 4.28
N PHE A 405 2.09 -0.91 4.98
CA PHE A 405 3.18 -1.78 4.50
C PHE A 405 2.82 -2.52 3.20
N ALA A 406 3.46 -2.11 2.10
CA ALA A 406 3.43 -2.76 0.79
C ALA A 406 4.85 -3.15 0.34
N GLY A 407 5.51 -4.04 1.09
CA GLY A 407 6.84 -4.54 0.76
C GLY A 407 7.40 -5.55 1.79
N PRO A 408 8.46 -6.31 1.43
CA PRO A 408 9.17 -7.17 2.38
C PRO A 408 9.95 -6.35 3.42
N ALA A 409 10.15 -6.91 4.61
CA ALA A 409 10.52 -6.15 5.78
C ALA A 409 12.00 -6.25 6.15
N ASN A 410 12.74 -5.14 5.99
CA ASN A 410 13.99 -4.87 6.69
C ASN A 410 13.80 -3.64 7.58
N GLY A 411 13.78 -3.86 8.90
CA GLY A 411 13.53 -2.82 9.90
C GLY A 411 12.06 -2.42 10.08
N ALA A 412 11.75 -1.85 11.24
CA ALA A 412 10.51 -1.10 11.42
C ALA A 412 10.66 0.25 10.72
N ALA A 413 10.01 0.41 9.57
CA ALA A 413 10.01 1.69 8.87
C ALA A 413 9.38 2.78 9.77
N PRO A 414 10.04 3.93 9.97
CA PRO A 414 9.43 5.05 10.69
C PRO A 414 8.18 5.54 9.95
N ALA A 415 7.28 6.20 10.67
CA ALA A 415 6.14 6.88 10.06
C ALA A 415 6.62 7.82 8.95
N GLN A 416 5.98 7.77 7.78
CA GLN A 416 6.43 8.55 6.64
C GLN A 416 6.01 10.00 6.82
N ALA A 417 6.94 10.79 7.37
CA ALA A 417 6.77 12.21 7.53
C ALA A 417 6.84 12.90 6.15
N MET A 418 5.81 13.66 5.82
CA MET A 418 5.71 14.41 4.57
C MET A 418 5.32 15.86 4.84
N LEU A 419 5.70 16.75 3.92
CA LEU A 419 5.34 18.17 3.96
C LEU A 419 4.30 18.47 2.88
N VAL A 420 3.15 19.02 3.29
CA VAL A 420 2.22 19.69 2.37
C VAL A 420 2.71 21.13 2.15
N PRO A 421 3.05 21.55 0.93
CA PRO A 421 3.61 22.88 0.69
C PRO A 421 2.70 24.03 1.14
N ALA A 422 3.29 25.14 1.59
CA ALA A 422 2.56 26.35 1.97
C ALA A 422 1.59 26.86 0.88
N GLU A 423 1.91 26.65 -0.40
CA GLU A 423 1.03 27.01 -1.53
C GLU A 423 -0.25 26.18 -1.55
N THR A 424 -0.14 24.85 -1.39
CA THR A 424 -1.29 23.94 -1.27
C THR A 424 -2.15 24.28 -0.04
N VAL A 425 -1.51 24.55 1.10
CA VAL A 425 -2.20 24.99 2.32
C VAL A 425 -2.96 26.30 2.11
N ARG A 426 -2.34 27.31 1.49
CA ARG A 426 -3.00 28.59 1.18
C ARG A 426 -4.16 28.42 0.19
N GLY A 427 -4.05 27.53 -0.79
CA GLY A 427 -5.16 27.16 -1.68
C GLY A 427 -6.35 26.62 -0.90
N PHE A 428 -6.14 25.55 -0.13
CA PHE A 428 -7.18 24.93 0.71
C PHE A 428 -7.86 25.92 1.67
N LEU A 429 -7.11 26.83 2.29
CA LEU A 429 -7.67 27.84 3.21
C LEU A 429 -8.47 28.93 2.46
N LYS A 430 -8.01 29.35 1.27
CA LYS A 430 -8.73 30.30 0.41
C LYS A 430 -10.04 29.70 -0.09
N ASP A 431 -10.02 28.45 -0.54
CA ASP A 431 -11.19 27.75 -1.06
C ASP A 431 -12.26 27.50 0.01
N ASN A 432 -11.86 27.53 1.30
CA ASN A 432 -12.74 27.49 2.47
C ASN A 432 -12.95 28.88 3.12
N ALA A 433 -12.68 29.96 2.40
CA ALA A 433 -12.91 31.35 2.80
C ALA A 433 -12.29 31.79 4.14
N VAL A 434 -11.18 31.17 4.56
CA VAL A 434 -10.51 31.50 5.83
C VAL A 434 -9.73 32.81 5.70
N ALA A 435 -10.04 33.78 6.56
CA ALA A 435 -9.32 35.05 6.65
C ALA A 435 -7.94 34.87 7.34
N THR A 436 -6.92 34.51 6.55
CA THR A 436 -5.54 34.35 7.03
C THR A 436 -4.87 35.69 7.34
N THR A 437 -4.10 35.76 8.42
CA THR A 437 -3.29 36.94 8.77
C THR A 437 -2.13 37.16 7.78
N ALA A 438 -1.74 38.44 7.62
CA ALA A 438 -0.59 38.82 6.81
C ALA A 438 0.75 38.37 7.44
N ALA A 439 1.81 38.41 6.64
CA ALA A 439 3.11 37.81 6.95
C ALA A 439 3.95 38.62 7.97
N SER A 440 3.54 38.61 9.24
CA SER A 440 4.43 38.96 10.36
C SER A 440 5.15 37.71 10.90
N ALA A 441 6.38 37.88 11.36
CA ALA A 441 7.12 36.85 12.10
C ALA A 441 6.61 36.78 13.56
N GLY A 442 5.39 36.26 13.74
CA GLY A 442 4.86 35.93 15.06
C GLY A 442 5.54 34.69 15.65
N ASP A 443 5.41 34.50 16.97
CA ASP A 443 5.90 33.26 17.60
C ASP A 443 5.04 32.07 17.15
N ALA A 444 5.62 31.24 16.28
CA ALA A 444 4.98 30.03 15.79
C ALA A 444 4.71 29.00 16.91
N LYS A 445 5.39 29.07 18.06
CA LYS A 445 5.08 28.24 19.24
C LYS A 445 3.79 28.66 19.94
N ALA A 446 3.46 29.96 19.92
CA ALA A 446 2.15 30.46 20.38
C ALA A 446 1.01 30.13 19.39
N SER A 447 1.34 29.79 18.15
CA SER A 447 0.38 29.47 17.08
C SER A 447 0.01 27.99 16.96
N VAL A 448 0.58 27.10 17.80
CA VAL A 448 0.31 25.66 17.77
C VAL A 448 -0.44 25.19 19.01
N LEU A 449 -1.41 24.28 18.80
CA LEU A 449 -2.32 23.78 19.81
C LEU A 449 -2.34 22.24 19.80
N ARG A 450 -2.49 21.62 20.97
CA ARG A 450 -2.62 20.16 21.07
C ARG A 450 -4.04 19.75 20.71
N LEU A 451 -4.16 18.94 19.66
CA LEU A 451 -5.37 18.24 19.28
C LEU A 451 -5.42 16.87 19.95
N ILE A 452 -6.61 16.47 20.37
CA ILE A 452 -6.91 15.20 21.01
C ILE A 452 -8.08 14.57 20.23
N CYS A 453 -7.80 13.56 19.43
CA CYS A 453 -8.81 12.74 18.78
C CYS A 453 -9.24 11.62 19.74
N VAL A 454 -10.53 11.57 20.06
CA VAL A 454 -11.13 10.47 20.85
C VAL A 454 -11.93 9.57 19.91
N ARG A 455 -11.63 8.28 19.94
CA ARG A 455 -12.30 7.20 19.19
C ARG A 455 -12.87 6.16 20.17
N LYS A 456 -13.83 5.36 19.70
CA LYS A 456 -14.32 4.17 20.40
C LYS A 456 -13.41 2.98 20.13
#